data_AF-A0A3C0BAE6-F1
#
_entry.id   AF-A0A3C0BAE6-F1
#
_cell.length_a   1.000
_cell.length_b   1.000
_cell.length_c   1.000
_cell.angle_alpha   90.00
_cell.angle_beta   90.00
_cell.angle_gamma   90.00
#
_symmetry.space_group_name_H-M   'P 1'
#
loop_
_entity.id
_entity.type
_entity.pdbx_description
1 polymer ?
#
loop_
_entity_poly.entity_id
_entity_poly.type
_entity_poly.pdbx_seq_one_letter_code
_entity_poly.pdbx_strand_id
1 'polypeptide(L)'
;MLFHLLCYFCISHFRIAFEFKQLLIMYNIFTKVILWAFTSLAFITNLAAQVTTVPQFPSENDEVEIIFDATQGNQGLLNYTGTVYAHTGVLTDSSTAPSNWRYVKTNWGQNTSATQLERLGPNLYKLVITGNIRVYYGVPDNEQILKMAFVFRSENKEGDKYREGKTEAGGDIFVDVYPAGLFVRFDVPASNALLVAPAEQIAIEASSNLADSLFLYQNNNLIFKTAGKTLNTNVFAESTGKHHLWVKAKQGESEVIDSIYYFVLNHTPIAELPAGIKDGINYINDSTVTLSLYAPYKDNAFIIGDFNHWEYDTSGFMQRTPDQTHFWKTITHLTPGKEYIFQYLIDGSIRIGDPYAEKVSDPWNDKFIPEETYPGLLPYPVEKTQGIATVLQTNQSDYSWQIADFDRPQKKDLVIYELLVRDFIAKHDYTTLIDTLGYLKRLGINAIELMPVNEFEGNLSWGYNPNYYFAPDKYYGPKDDLKRFIDACHAQGIAVIIDMVLNHSF
;
A
#
# COMPACT_ATOMS: atom_id res chain seq x y z
N MET A 1 -75.37 12.56 9.73
CA MET A 1 -74.21 13.35 10.19
C MET A 1 -72.93 12.50 10.27
N LEU A 2 -72.66 11.66 9.26
CA LEU A 2 -71.43 10.83 9.16
C LEU A 2 -70.86 10.79 7.72
N PHE A 3 -71.41 11.59 6.80
CA PHE A 3 -71.00 11.65 5.39
C PHE A 3 -70.29 12.97 5.01
N HIS A 4 -70.18 13.94 5.94
CA HIS A 4 -69.49 15.21 5.71
C HIS A 4 -68.08 15.28 6.30
N LEU A 5 -67.69 14.34 7.19
CA LEU A 5 -66.33 14.30 7.74
C LEU A 5 -65.33 13.50 6.88
N LEU A 6 -65.81 12.57 6.04
CA LEU A 6 -64.92 11.72 5.21
C LEU A 6 -64.43 12.42 3.94
N CYS A 7 -65.13 13.41 3.40
CA CYS A 7 -64.64 14.19 2.25
C CYS A 7 -63.51 15.17 2.62
N TYR A 8 -63.47 15.67 3.86
CA TYR A 8 -62.45 16.64 4.26
C TYR A 8 -61.07 16.01 4.52
N PHE A 9 -61.04 14.73 4.91
CA PHE A 9 -59.78 13.99 5.15
C PHE A 9 -59.13 13.46 3.86
N CYS A 10 -59.92 13.18 2.82
CA CYS A 10 -59.38 12.66 1.55
C CYS A 10 -58.82 13.78 0.65
N ILE A 11 -59.43 14.97 0.68
CA ILE A 11 -59.01 16.13 -0.13
C ILE A 11 -57.74 16.79 0.44
N SER A 12 -57.51 16.72 1.76
CA SER A 12 -56.31 17.26 2.40
C SER A 12 -55.05 16.40 2.14
N HIS A 13 -55.16 15.08 2.08
CA HIS A 13 -54.02 14.19 1.79
C HIS A 13 -53.60 14.21 0.31
N PHE A 14 -54.54 14.36 -0.62
CA PHE A 14 -54.21 14.45 -2.05
C PHE A 14 -53.53 15.78 -2.43
N ARG A 15 -53.84 16.87 -1.72
CA ARG A 15 -53.23 18.19 -1.96
C ARG A 15 -51.79 18.27 -1.45
N ILE A 16 -51.49 17.61 -0.33
CA ILE A 16 -50.13 17.55 0.23
C ILE A 16 -49.20 16.66 -0.60
N ALA A 17 -49.71 15.55 -1.15
CA ALA A 17 -48.91 14.65 -2.01
C ALA A 17 -48.59 15.24 -3.40
N PHE A 18 -49.47 16.10 -3.95
CA PHE A 18 -49.25 16.75 -5.24
C PHE A 18 -48.29 17.94 -5.14
N GLU A 19 -48.32 18.69 -4.03
CA GLU A 19 -47.36 19.78 -3.77
C GLU A 19 -45.95 19.27 -3.45
N PHE A 20 -45.81 18.12 -2.78
CA PHE A 20 -44.48 17.51 -2.54
C PHE A 20 -43.81 17.00 -3.83
N LYS A 21 -44.58 16.50 -4.80
CA LYS A 21 -44.04 16.01 -6.08
C LYS A 21 -43.63 17.14 -7.02
N GLN A 22 -44.32 18.29 -6.98
CA GLN A 22 -43.89 19.49 -7.71
C GLN A 22 -42.71 20.20 -7.05
N LEU A 23 -42.61 20.20 -5.71
CA LEU A 23 -41.43 20.71 -5.01
C LEU A 23 -40.17 19.85 -5.28
N LEU A 24 -40.29 18.52 -5.38
CA LEU A 24 -39.13 17.65 -5.69
C LEU A 24 -38.63 17.81 -7.13
N ILE A 25 -39.53 18.09 -8.08
CA ILE A 25 -39.19 18.32 -9.49
C ILE A 25 -38.62 19.73 -9.68
N MET A 26 -39.16 20.74 -8.98
CA MET A 26 -38.57 22.09 -8.97
C MET A 26 -37.23 22.16 -8.23
N TYR A 27 -37.04 21.39 -7.15
CA TYR A 27 -35.75 21.31 -6.45
C TYR A 27 -34.67 20.72 -7.35
N ASN A 28 -34.96 19.63 -8.09
CA ASN A 28 -34.01 19.01 -9.03
C ASN A 28 -33.72 19.85 -10.29
N ILE A 29 -34.62 20.75 -10.68
CA ILE A 29 -34.40 21.67 -11.81
C ILE A 29 -33.68 22.94 -11.33
N PHE A 30 -33.92 23.42 -10.10
CA PHE A 30 -33.21 24.58 -9.55
C PHE A 30 -31.78 24.26 -9.07
N THR A 31 -31.46 23.05 -8.61
CA THR A 31 -30.07 22.67 -8.30
C THR A 31 -29.22 22.36 -9.53
N LYS A 32 -29.81 22.19 -10.72
CA LYS A 32 -29.07 21.95 -11.97
C LYS A 32 -28.95 23.18 -12.89
N VAL A 33 -29.60 24.29 -12.54
CA VAL A 33 -29.56 25.54 -13.33
C VAL A 33 -28.75 26.66 -12.64
N ILE A 34 -28.35 26.50 -11.38
CA ILE A 34 -27.46 27.44 -10.66
C ILE A 34 -25.99 26.96 -10.70
N LEU A 35 -25.48 26.63 -11.89
CA LEU A 35 -24.04 26.43 -12.06
C LEU A 35 -23.53 26.95 -13.41
N TRP A 36 -24.16 28.00 -13.93
CA TRP A 36 -23.64 28.75 -15.07
C TRP A 36 -23.65 30.23 -14.71
N ALA A 37 -22.48 30.86 -14.86
CA ALA A 37 -22.15 32.26 -14.55
C ALA A 37 -21.74 32.57 -13.10
N PHE A 38 -20.49 32.24 -12.75
CA PHE A 38 -19.57 33.18 -12.08
C PHE A 38 -18.14 32.77 -12.44
N THR A 39 -17.63 33.31 -13.54
CA THR A 39 -16.20 33.33 -13.86
C THR A 39 -15.51 34.39 -13.00
N SER A 40 -14.30 34.09 -12.55
CA SER A 40 -13.38 34.93 -11.77
C SER A 40 -13.77 35.18 -10.31
N LEU A 41 -13.61 34.15 -9.46
CA LEU A 41 -13.18 34.35 -8.09
C LEU A 41 -11.96 33.45 -7.86
N ALA A 42 -10.88 34.03 -7.34
CA ALA A 42 -9.63 33.35 -7.05
C ALA A 42 -9.91 32.10 -6.21
N PHE A 43 -9.74 30.92 -6.81
CA PHE A 43 -9.67 29.69 -6.07
C PHE A 43 -8.36 29.71 -5.29
N ILE A 44 -8.46 29.76 -3.97
CA ILE A 44 -7.42 29.23 -3.11
C ILE A 44 -7.32 27.75 -3.51
N THR A 45 -6.20 27.40 -4.14
CA THR A 45 -5.86 26.02 -4.46
C THR A 45 -5.90 25.23 -3.16
N ASN A 46 -6.88 24.33 -3.00
CA ASN A 46 -6.77 23.26 -2.02
C ASN A 46 -5.63 22.37 -2.50
N LEU A 47 -4.42 22.61 -2.01
CA LEU A 47 -3.28 21.74 -2.26
C LEU A 47 -3.57 20.43 -1.52
N ALA A 48 -4.03 19.41 -2.26
CA ALA A 48 -4.39 18.09 -1.74
C ALA A 48 -3.16 17.20 -1.42
N ALA A 49 -2.02 17.80 -1.09
CA ALA A 49 -0.77 17.10 -0.83
C ALA A 49 -0.35 17.27 0.63
N GLN A 50 0.06 16.17 1.28
CA GLN A 50 0.51 16.18 2.68
C GLN A 50 1.70 17.09 2.92
N VAL A 51 2.62 17.16 1.95
CA VAL A 51 3.75 18.09 1.96
C VAL A 51 3.81 18.81 0.62
N THR A 52 4.00 20.13 0.66
CA THR A 52 4.26 20.97 -0.51
C THR A 52 5.53 21.80 -0.30
N THR A 53 6.15 22.23 -1.39
CA THR A 53 7.39 23.02 -1.32
C THR A 53 7.32 24.32 -2.08
N VAL A 54 8.07 25.31 -1.58
CA VAL A 54 8.38 26.55 -2.30
C VAL A 54 9.91 26.68 -2.37
N PRO A 55 10.53 26.63 -3.56
CA PRO A 55 9.91 26.42 -4.88
C PRO A 55 9.31 25.02 -5.05
N GLN A 56 8.37 24.88 -6.00
CA GLN A 56 7.65 23.63 -6.28
C GLN A 56 8.55 22.49 -6.83
N PHE A 57 9.65 22.88 -7.46
CA PHE A 57 10.72 22.01 -7.97
C PHE A 57 12.03 22.42 -7.28
N PRO A 58 12.23 22.03 -6.01
CA PRO A 58 13.39 22.45 -5.26
C PRO A 58 14.65 21.80 -5.82
N SER A 59 15.68 22.62 -6.06
CA SER A 59 17.02 22.15 -6.38
C SER A 59 17.90 22.16 -5.14
N GLU A 60 19.03 21.45 -5.20
CA GLU A 60 19.98 21.38 -4.09
C GLU A 60 20.54 22.74 -3.65
N ASN A 61 20.45 23.74 -4.53
CA ASN A 61 20.95 25.11 -4.34
C ASN A 61 19.89 26.09 -3.87
N ASP A 62 18.63 25.64 -3.74
CA ASP A 62 17.53 26.49 -3.28
C ASP A 62 17.38 26.43 -1.77
N GLU A 63 17.06 27.58 -1.18
CA GLU A 63 16.34 27.62 0.10
C GLU A 63 14.92 27.15 -0.15
N VAL A 64 14.40 26.26 0.70
CA VAL A 64 13.12 25.60 0.49
C VAL A 64 12.20 25.76 1.69
N GLU A 65 11.00 26.28 1.49
CA GLU A 65 9.91 26.16 2.45
C GLU A 65 9.20 24.82 2.26
N ILE A 66 9.10 24.03 3.33
CA ILE A 66 8.34 22.79 3.41
C ILE A 66 7.05 23.09 4.18
N ILE A 67 5.90 22.94 3.53
CA ILE A 67 4.59 23.13 4.14
C ILE A 67 3.97 21.75 4.38
N PHE A 68 3.71 21.42 5.65
CA PHE A 68 3.13 20.15 6.09
C PHE A 68 1.67 20.35 6.56
N ASP A 69 0.76 19.59 5.98
CA ASP A 69 -0.66 19.54 6.36
C ASP A 69 -0.96 18.22 7.12
N ALA A 70 -1.17 18.35 8.42
CA ALA A 70 -1.48 17.24 9.32
C ALA A 70 -2.90 16.67 9.16
N THR A 71 -3.74 17.25 8.28
CA THR A 71 -5.03 16.65 7.88
C THR A 71 -4.88 15.53 6.85
N GLN A 72 -3.71 15.43 6.21
CA GLN A 72 -3.37 14.43 5.20
C GLN A 72 -2.48 13.31 5.76
N GLY A 73 -2.32 12.23 5.00
CA GLY A 73 -1.52 11.05 5.37
C GLY A 73 -2.15 10.27 6.53
N ASN A 74 -1.33 9.74 7.45
CA ASN A 74 -1.82 8.93 8.58
C ASN A 74 -2.58 9.73 9.65
N GLN A 75 -2.67 11.06 9.52
CA GLN A 75 -3.35 11.95 10.46
C GLN A 75 -2.84 11.85 11.92
N GLY A 76 -1.64 11.32 12.16
CA GLY A 76 -1.14 11.10 13.53
C GLY A 76 -0.91 12.40 14.32
N LEU A 77 -0.75 13.53 13.62
CA LEU A 77 -0.62 14.87 14.20
C LEU A 77 -1.90 15.72 14.06
N LEU A 78 -3.02 15.12 13.64
CA LEU A 78 -4.29 15.83 13.50
C LEU A 78 -4.71 16.47 14.82
N ASN A 79 -4.99 17.76 14.76
CA ASN A 79 -5.37 18.62 15.88
C ASN A 79 -4.34 18.68 17.03
N TYR A 80 -3.08 18.28 16.79
CA TYR A 80 -2.02 18.43 17.78
C TYR A 80 -1.70 19.91 18.02
N THR A 81 -1.74 20.35 19.27
CA THR A 81 -1.58 21.77 19.65
C THR A 81 -0.17 22.12 20.10
N GLY A 82 0.67 21.13 20.44
CA GLY A 82 2.05 21.35 20.84
C GLY A 82 2.97 21.73 19.67
N THR A 83 4.26 21.82 19.96
CA THR A 83 5.29 22.10 18.94
C THR A 83 5.54 20.87 18.08
N VAL A 84 5.67 21.06 16.76
CA VAL A 84 5.99 19.98 15.82
C VAL A 84 7.44 20.11 15.37
N TYR A 85 8.13 18.98 15.26
CA TYR A 85 9.50 18.89 14.75
C TYR A 85 9.56 17.92 13.57
N ALA A 86 10.51 18.13 12.66
CA ALA A 86 10.83 17.17 11.62
C ALA A 86 12.01 16.29 12.05
N HIS A 87 11.86 14.98 11.94
CA HIS A 87 13.00 14.11 11.70
C HIS A 87 13.25 14.12 10.19
N THR A 88 14.42 14.60 9.78
CA THR A 88 14.68 14.83 8.35
C THR A 88 16.13 14.55 7.96
N GLY A 89 16.30 14.07 6.74
CA GLY A 89 17.57 13.77 6.08
C GLY A 89 17.39 13.76 4.57
N VAL A 90 18.32 13.17 3.85
CA VAL A 90 18.25 13.05 2.38
C VAL A 90 18.48 11.62 1.91
N LEU A 91 17.98 11.31 0.72
CA LEU A 91 18.47 10.20 -0.09
C LEU A 91 19.40 10.73 -1.16
N THR A 92 20.52 10.04 -1.32
CA THR A 92 21.50 10.35 -2.38
C THR A 92 21.63 9.17 -3.33
N ASP A 93 22.38 9.37 -4.40
CA ASP A 93 22.89 8.30 -5.28
C ASP A 93 23.60 7.15 -4.54
N SER A 94 24.06 7.39 -3.30
CA SER A 94 24.72 6.42 -2.43
C SER A 94 23.77 5.72 -1.45
N SER A 95 22.47 6.08 -1.44
CA SER A 95 21.46 5.39 -0.63
C SER A 95 21.06 4.06 -1.29
N THR A 96 21.13 2.97 -0.54
CA THR A 96 20.85 1.61 -1.06
C THR A 96 19.39 1.19 -0.98
N ALA A 97 18.56 1.93 -0.25
CA ALA A 97 17.13 1.68 -0.09
C ALA A 97 16.41 2.97 0.37
N PRO A 98 15.07 3.07 0.21
CA PRO A 98 14.29 4.21 0.70
C PRO A 98 14.40 4.45 2.22
N SER A 99 14.66 3.40 3.00
CA SER A 99 14.91 3.53 4.45
C SER A 99 16.35 3.92 4.80
N ASN A 100 17.27 3.97 3.83
CA ASN A 100 18.67 4.36 4.05
C ASN A 100 18.84 5.87 3.88
N TRP A 101 18.23 6.62 4.80
CA TRP A 101 18.40 8.07 4.88
C TRP A 101 19.85 8.39 5.25
N ARG A 102 20.44 9.32 4.52
CA ARG A 102 21.78 9.87 4.77
C ARG A 102 21.66 11.29 5.30
N TYR A 103 22.71 11.76 5.98
CA TYR A 103 22.81 13.14 6.47
C TYR A 103 21.58 13.61 7.28
N VAL A 104 21.10 12.75 8.18
CA VAL A 104 19.99 13.07 9.09
C VAL A 104 20.37 14.29 9.93
N LYS A 105 19.54 15.34 9.88
CA LYS A 105 19.82 16.65 10.46
C LYS A 105 19.91 16.61 11.99
N THR A 106 19.03 15.83 12.62
CA THR A 106 18.97 15.64 14.08
C THR A 106 18.58 14.22 14.42
N ASN A 107 19.21 13.63 15.45
CA ASN A 107 18.88 12.29 15.91
C ASN A 107 17.41 12.14 16.26
N TRP A 108 16.88 10.92 16.14
CA TRP A 108 15.48 10.64 16.49
C TRP A 108 15.18 11.05 17.94
N GLY A 109 14.06 11.75 18.15
CA GLY A 109 13.64 12.29 19.45
C GLY A 109 14.38 13.57 19.91
N GLN A 110 15.38 14.05 19.17
CA GLN A 110 16.10 15.28 19.50
C GLN A 110 15.37 16.51 18.94
N ASN A 111 14.82 17.35 19.83
CA ASN A 111 14.17 18.61 19.48
C ASN A 111 15.23 19.72 19.37
N THR A 112 15.39 20.33 18.20
CA THR A 112 16.27 21.49 18.00
C THR A 112 15.56 22.56 17.19
N SER A 113 16.01 23.81 17.32
CA SER A 113 15.47 24.91 16.52
C SER A 113 15.68 24.72 15.01
N ALA A 114 16.68 23.93 14.59
CA ALA A 114 16.95 23.68 13.17
C ALA A 114 15.83 22.89 12.48
N THR A 115 15.09 22.05 13.22
CA THR A 115 14.05 21.16 12.69
C THR A 115 12.68 21.45 13.29
N GLN A 116 12.53 22.55 14.03
CA GLN A 116 11.27 23.00 14.58
C GLN A 116 10.40 23.62 13.48
N LEU A 117 9.11 23.25 13.45
CA LEU A 117 8.16 23.83 12.51
C LEU A 117 7.47 25.07 13.09
N GLU A 118 7.30 26.08 12.26
CA GLU A 118 6.43 27.23 12.48
C GLU A 118 4.98 26.82 12.22
N ARG A 119 4.06 27.16 13.12
CA ARG A 119 2.63 26.91 12.93
C ARG A 119 2.01 28.03 12.10
N LEU A 120 1.48 27.70 10.92
CA LEU A 120 0.80 28.66 10.04
C LEU A 120 -0.71 28.75 10.32
N GLY A 121 -1.31 27.66 10.84
CA GLY A 121 -2.73 27.59 11.16
C GLY A 121 -3.10 26.27 11.84
N PRO A 122 -4.40 25.97 11.99
CA PRO A 122 -4.85 24.65 12.41
C PRO A 122 -4.29 23.58 11.46
N ASN A 123 -3.58 22.59 12.00
CA ASN A 123 -2.99 21.47 11.26
C ASN A 123 -1.94 21.81 10.19
N LEU A 124 -1.61 23.09 9.97
CA LEU A 124 -0.70 23.53 8.93
C LEU A 124 0.59 24.09 9.53
N TYR A 125 1.73 23.58 9.06
CA TYR A 125 3.05 23.86 9.61
C TYR A 125 4.07 24.15 8.51
N LYS A 126 5.11 24.90 8.82
CA LYS A 126 6.20 25.25 7.90
C LYS A 126 7.57 24.95 8.51
N LEU A 127 8.43 24.29 7.74
CA LEU A 127 9.86 24.20 8.00
C LEU A 127 10.60 24.95 6.89
N VAL A 128 11.63 25.72 7.22
CA VAL A 128 12.51 26.35 6.22
C VAL A 128 13.85 25.64 6.20
N ILE A 129 14.22 25.07 5.06
CA ILE A 129 15.55 24.53 4.78
C ILE A 129 16.45 25.71 4.38
N THR A 130 17.01 26.37 5.39
CA THR A 130 17.70 27.66 5.23
C THR A 130 19.00 27.57 4.44
N GLY A 131 19.29 28.57 3.62
CA GLY A 131 20.52 28.68 2.83
C GLY A 131 20.43 27.88 1.53
N ASN A 132 20.59 26.56 1.62
CA ASN A 132 20.17 25.62 0.59
C ASN A 132 20.15 24.18 1.13
N ILE A 133 19.56 23.25 0.40
CA ILE A 133 19.44 21.83 0.80
C ILE A 133 20.83 21.23 1.13
N ARG A 134 21.81 21.39 0.23
CA ARG A 134 23.13 20.78 0.40
C ARG A 134 23.84 21.25 1.67
N VAL A 135 23.87 22.56 1.90
CA VAL A 135 24.48 23.19 3.08
C VAL A 135 23.68 22.85 4.34
N TYR A 136 22.36 22.83 4.26
CA TYR A 136 21.50 22.52 5.40
C TYR A 136 21.75 21.10 5.92
N TYR A 137 21.85 20.09 5.05
CA TYR A 137 22.15 18.71 5.47
C TYR A 137 23.65 18.40 5.57
N GLY A 138 24.52 19.26 5.02
CA GLY A 138 25.97 19.04 5.02
C GLY A 138 26.42 17.94 4.05
N VAL A 139 25.78 17.85 2.89
CA VAL A 139 26.06 16.81 1.88
C VAL A 139 27.32 17.17 1.08
N PRO A 140 28.32 16.28 0.97
CA PRO A 140 29.53 16.50 0.16
C PRO A 140 29.23 16.66 -1.33
N ASP A 141 30.00 17.53 -2.02
CA ASP A 141 29.79 17.88 -3.44
C ASP A 141 29.85 16.68 -4.41
N ASN A 142 30.43 15.56 -3.98
CA ASN A 142 30.54 14.34 -4.78
C ASN A 142 29.36 13.36 -4.64
N GLU A 143 28.33 13.70 -3.86
CA GLU A 143 27.08 12.94 -3.77
C GLU A 143 25.91 13.75 -4.33
N GLN A 144 25.13 13.14 -5.22
CA GLN A 144 23.91 13.75 -5.76
C GLN A 144 22.74 13.58 -4.79
N ILE A 145 22.10 14.67 -4.39
CA ILE A 145 20.86 14.63 -3.59
C ILE A 145 19.69 14.31 -4.51
N LEU A 146 18.95 13.26 -4.20
CA LEU A 146 17.79 12.80 -4.99
C LEU A 146 16.46 13.21 -4.34
N LYS A 147 16.36 13.06 -3.01
CA LYS A 147 15.14 13.35 -2.26
C LYS A 147 15.47 13.90 -0.88
N MET A 148 14.64 14.80 -0.36
CA MET A 148 14.54 15.08 1.07
C MET A 148 13.55 14.10 1.71
N ALA A 149 13.85 13.63 2.91
CA ALA A 149 13.03 12.68 3.64
C ALA A 149 12.53 13.28 4.96
N PHE A 150 11.29 12.99 5.33
CA PHE A 150 10.62 13.57 6.49
C PHE A 150 9.75 12.56 7.23
N VAL A 151 9.82 12.62 8.56
CA VAL A 151 8.77 12.18 9.48
C VAL A 151 8.52 13.35 10.44
N PHE A 152 7.29 13.85 10.48
CA PHE A 152 6.93 14.91 11.42
C PHE A 152 6.53 14.31 12.75
N ARG A 153 6.86 14.95 13.86
CA ARG A 153 6.56 14.40 15.19
C ARG A 153 6.19 15.45 16.22
N SER A 154 5.45 15.01 17.23
CA SER A 154 5.16 15.81 18.42
C SER A 154 6.44 16.13 19.21
N GLU A 155 6.42 17.25 19.92
CA GLU A 155 7.47 17.64 20.86
C GLU A 155 7.66 16.63 21.97
N ASN A 156 6.54 16.19 22.55
CA ASN A 156 6.48 15.30 23.69
C ASN A 156 5.93 13.93 23.27
N LYS A 157 6.35 12.90 24.00
CA LYS A 157 5.78 11.55 23.88
C LYS A 157 4.39 11.50 24.53
N GLU A 158 3.53 10.65 23.99
CA GLU A 158 2.30 10.20 24.63
C GLU A 158 2.50 8.73 25.03
N GLY A 159 2.73 8.49 26.32
CA GLY A 159 3.31 7.23 26.78
C GLY A 159 4.76 7.11 26.32
N ASP A 160 5.09 6.00 25.65
CA ASP A 160 6.46 5.71 25.19
C ASP A 160 6.75 6.14 23.75
N LYS A 161 5.73 6.64 23.01
CA LYS A 161 5.80 6.96 21.58
C LYS A 161 5.54 8.44 21.29
N TYR A 162 6.10 8.96 20.21
CA TYR A 162 5.71 10.27 19.67
C TYR A 162 4.45 10.11 18.81
N ARG A 163 3.66 11.18 18.69
CA ARG A 163 2.71 11.28 17.57
C ARG A 163 3.51 11.56 16.31
N GLU A 164 3.18 10.88 15.22
CA GLU A 164 3.95 10.92 13.99
C GLU A 164 3.05 11.26 12.79
N GLY A 165 3.45 12.27 12.02
CA GLY A 165 2.90 12.58 10.71
C GLY A 165 3.71 11.85 9.64
N LYS A 166 3.07 10.84 9.05
CA LYS A 166 3.63 9.91 8.05
C LYS A 166 2.68 9.80 6.87
N THR A 167 3.10 9.13 5.80
CA THR A 167 2.18 8.80 4.68
C THR A 167 0.97 8.02 5.19
N GLU A 168 -0.10 7.95 4.42
CA GLU A 168 -1.33 7.21 4.80
C GLU A 168 -1.02 5.75 5.16
N ALA A 169 -0.07 5.11 4.46
CA ALA A 169 0.41 3.76 4.73
C ALA A 169 1.41 3.66 5.91
N GLY A 170 1.59 4.73 6.70
CA GLY A 170 2.52 4.76 7.84
C GLY A 170 4.00 4.81 7.44
N GLY A 171 4.30 5.18 6.20
CA GLY A 171 5.66 5.30 5.67
C GLY A 171 6.24 6.71 5.78
N ASP A 172 7.49 6.81 5.36
CA ASP A 172 8.27 8.05 5.29
C ASP A 172 7.77 8.96 4.17
N ILE A 173 7.86 10.28 4.37
CA ILE A 173 7.46 11.28 3.38
C ILE A 173 8.70 11.72 2.60
N PHE A 174 8.64 11.66 1.27
CA PHE A 174 9.74 12.07 0.40
C PHE A 174 9.36 13.25 -0.50
N VAL A 175 10.31 14.15 -0.70
CA VAL A 175 10.21 15.30 -1.62
C VAL A 175 11.39 15.23 -2.58
N ASP A 176 11.12 15.22 -3.88
CA ASP A 176 12.16 15.19 -4.92
C ASP A 176 13.03 16.44 -4.90
N VAL A 177 14.34 16.24 -5.09
CA VAL A 177 15.31 17.30 -5.34
C VAL A 177 15.75 17.23 -6.79
N TYR A 178 15.52 18.31 -7.52
CA TYR A 178 15.69 18.35 -8.96
C TYR A 178 17.09 18.88 -9.33
N PRO A 179 17.82 18.20 -10.24
CA PRO A 179 19.05 18.75 -10.79
C PRO A 179 18.74 19.95 -11.70
N ALA A 180 19.76 20.63 -12.22
CA ALA A 180 19.53 21.68 -13.21
C ALA A 180 18.90 21.09 -14.49
N GLY A 181 17.74 21.61 -14.92
CA GLY A 181 17.05 21.12 -16.10
C GLY A 181 15.59 21.59 -16.18
N LEU A 182 14.93 21.24 -17.29
CA LEU A 182 13.48 21.40 -17.46
C LEU A 182 12.77 20.17 -16.88
N PHE A 183 11.77 20.39 -16.05
CA PHE A 183 10.94 19.32 -15.47
C PHE A 183 9.46 19.65 -15.61
N VAL A 184 8.63 18.62 -15.64
CA VAL A 184 7.18 18.72 -15.61
C VAL A 184 6.64 17.59 -14.75
N ARG A 185 5.51 17.82 -14.09
CA ARG A 185 4.77 16.77 -13.40
C ARG A 185 3.27 17.02 -13.41
N PHE A 186 2.48 15.98 -13.20
CA PHE A 186 1.10 16.12 -12.72
C PHE A 186 1.08 16.50 -11.23
N ASP A 187 0.32 17.54 -10.89
CA ASP A 187 -0.01 17.89 -9.51
C ASP A 187 -1.38 17.33 -9.11
N VAL A 188 -2.32 17.26 -10.06
CA VAL A 188 -3.62 16.58 -9.92
C VAL A 188 -3.88 15.75 -11.19
N PRO A 189 -4.24 14.46 -11.06
CA PRO A 189 -4.23 13.67 -9.83
C PRO A 189 -2.82 13.47 -9.28
N ALA A 190 -2.70 13.30 -7.96
CA ALA A 190 -1.42 12.96 -7.32
C ALA A 190 -1.03 11.49 -7.51
N SER A 191 -1.96 10.63 -7.93
CA SER A 191 -1.71 9.22 -8.25
C SER A 191 -1.35 9.07 -9.72
N ASN A 192 -0.37 8.20 -10.00
CA ASN A 192 0.04 7.85 -11.37
C ASN A 192 -0.98 6.96 -12.09
N ALA A 193 -1.97 6.45 -11.35
CA ALA A 193 -3.01 5.58 -11.86
C ALA A 193 -4.35 5.88 -11.20
N LEU A 194 -5.41 5.98 -12.02
CA LEU A 194 -6.77 6.23 -11.57
C LEU A 194 -7.72 5.11 -12.02
N LEU A 195 -8.70 4.79 -11.19
CA LEU A 195 -9.87 4.01 -11.58
C LEU A 195 -11.05 4.98 -11.69
N VAL A 196 -11.69 5.05 -12.86
CA VAL A 196 -12.74 6.04 -13.15
C VAL A 196 -13.96 5.38 -13.77
N ALA A 197 -15.13 5.98 -13.56
CA ALA A 197 -16.37 5.59 -14.19
C ALA A 197 -16.44 6.10 -15.65
N PRO A 198 -17.27 5.48 -16.51
CA PRO A 198 -17.47 5.96 -17.88
C PRO A 198 -18.00 7.40 -17.90
N ALA A 199 -17.44 8.22 -18.78
CA ALA A 199 -17.76 9.65 -18.91
C ALA A 199 -17.51 10.49 -17.64
N GLU A 200 -16.79 9.97 -16.65
CA GLU A 200 -16.34 10.75 -15.50
C GLU A 200 -15.39 11.86 -15.96
N GLN A 201 -15.47 13.01 -15.29
CA GLN A 201 -14.61 14.16 -15.53
C GLN A 201 -13.42 14.12 -14.57
N ILE A 202 -12.22 13.99 -15.12
CA ILE A 202 -10.96 13.94 -14.40
C ILE A 202 -10.34 15.34 -14.40
N ALA A 203 -10.17 15.93 -13.22
CA ALA A 203 -9.44 17.17 -13.07
C ALA A 203 -7.94 16.94 -13.31
N ILE A 204 -7.33 17.78 -14.13
CA ILE A 204 -5.91 17.72 -14.46
C ILE A 204 -5.25 19.05 -14.12
N GLU A 205 -4.28 18.98 -13.21
CA GLU A 205 -3.35 20.07 -12.91
C GLU A 205 -1.92 19.57 -13.13
N ALA A 206 -1.11 20.35 -13.83
CA ALA A 206 0.29 20.03 -14.08
C ALA A 206 1.13 21.30 -14.07
N SER A 207 2.38 21.16 -13.62
CA SER A 207 3.30 22.28 -13.49
C SER A 207 4.68 21.94 -14.04
N SER A 208 5.43 22.97 -14.41
CA SER A 208 6.82 22.90 -14.84
C SER A 208 7.64 24.02 -14.20
N ASN A 209 8.92 23.76 -13.95
CA ASN A 209 9.82 24.76 -13.37
C ASN A 209 10.21 25.88 -14.36
N LEU A 210 10.39 25.54 -15.64
CA LEU A 210 11.03 26.41 -16.64
C LEU A 210 10.28 26.51 -17.98
N ALA A 211 9.17 25.79 -18.15
CA ALA A 211 8.46 25.77 -19.43
C ALA A 211 7.97 27.16 -19.89
N ASP A 212 8.03 27.36 -21.21
CA ASP A 212 7.31 28.42 -21.91
C ASP A 212 5.88 27.99 -22.31
N SER A 213 5.64 26.68 -22.39
CA SER A 213 4.37 26.10 -22.79
C SER A 213 4.20 24.66 -22.31
N LEU A 214 2.95 24.30 -22.02
CA LEU A 214 2.54 22.96 -21.63
C LEU A 214 1.50 22.40 -22.61
N PHE A 215 1.57 21.09 -22.87
CA PHE A 215 0.69 20.36 -23.77
C PHE A 215 0.20 19.08 -23.08
N LEU A 216 -1.11 18.88 -23.01
CA LEU A 216 -1.70 17.67 -22.46
C LEU A 216 -2.23 16.79 -23.59
N TYR A 217 -1.84 15.53 -23.56
CA TYR A 217 -2.25 14.50 -24.50
C TYR A 217 -3.06 13.42 -23.81
N GLN A 218 -4.03 12.87 -24.54
CA GLN A 218 -4.81 11.70 -24.17
C GLN A 218 -4.70 10.67 -25.31
N ASN A 219 -4.15 9.49 -25.02
CA ASN A 219 -3.89 8.43 -26.01
C ASN A 219 -3.18 8.95 -27.29
N ASN A 220 -2.21 9.85 -27.11
CA ASN A 220 -1.44 10.54 -28.15
C ASN A 220 -2.16 11.67 -28.91
N ASN A 221 -3.43 11.94 -28.60
CA ASN A 221 -4.15 13.08 -29.15
C ASN A 221 -3.92 14.30 -28.26
N LEU A 222 -3.52 15.42 -28.84
CA LEU A 222 -3.41 16.69 -28.12
C LEU A 222 -4.81 17.18 -27.76
N ILE A 223 -5.10 17.30 -26.47
CA ILE A 223 -6.42 17.72 -25.96
C ILE A 223 -6.41 19.11 -25.34
N PHE A 224 -5.26 19.57 -24.84
CA PHE A 224 -5.13 20.91 -24.27
C PHE A 224 -3.72 21.46 -24.44
N LYS A 225 -3.61 22.79 -24.54
CA LYS A 225 -2.32 23.48 -24.52
C LYS A 225 -2.44 24.84 -23.85
N THR A 226 -1.37 25.30 -23.22
CA THR A 226 -1.30 26.62 -22.62
C THR A 226 0.11 27.19 -22.70
N ALA A 227 0.21 28.52 -22.70
CA ALA A 227 1.47 29.20 -22.47
C ALA A 227 1.76 29.26 -20.96
N GLY A 228 3.05 29.32 -20.61
CA GLY A 228 3.52 29.38 -19.24
C GLY A 228 3.78 28.01 -18.62
N LYS A 229 3.83 28.01 -17.28
CA LYS A 229 4.38 26.92 -16.45
C LYS A 229 3.32 26.03 -15.81
N THR A 230 2.05 26.37 -15.95
CA THR A 230 0.95 25.70 -15.25
C THR A 230 -0.18 25.39 -16.21
N LEU A 231 -0.77 24.22 -16.08
CA LEU A 231 -1.89 23.72 -16.86
C LEU A 231 -2.99 23.28 -15.90
N ASN A 232 -4.21 23.78 -16.10
CA ASN A 232 -5.39 23.35 -15.37
C ASN A 232 -6.53 23.13 -16.37
N THR A 233 -7.04 21.92 -16.45
CA THR A 233 -8.13 21.54 -17.36
C THR A 233 -8.86 20.31 -16.83
N ASN A 234 -9.89 19.87 -17.56
CA ASN A 234 -10.58 18.62 -17.30
C ASN A 234 -10.52 17.70 -18.52
N VAL A 235 -10.46 16.39 -18.26
CA VAL A 235 -10.47 15.34 -19.26
C VAL A 235 -11.64 14.41 -19.00
N PHE A 236 -12.35 14.01 -20.05
CA PHE A 236 -13.43 13.04 -19.91
C PHE A 236 -12.88 11.61 -20.11
N ALA A 237 -13.28 10.71 -19.21
CA ALA A 237 -13.04 9.29 -19.36
C ALA A 237 -13.73 8.77 -20.64
N GLU A 238 -12.95 8.14 -21.51
CA GLU A 238 -13.39 7.60 -22.81
C GLU A 238 -14.07 6.22 -22.65
N SER A 239 -13.88 5.32 -23.61
CA SER A 239 -14.38 3.95 -23.58
C SER A 239 -13.79 3.13 -22.43
N THR A 240 -14.36 1.95 -22.15
CA THR A 240 -13.76 0.98 -21.21
C THR A 240 -12.32 0.64 -21.58
N GLY A 241 -11.45 0.53 -20.58
CA GLY A 241 -10.06 0.10 -20.75
C GLY A 241 -9.05 1.09 -20.18
N LYS A 242 -7.77 0.85 -20.50
CA LYS A 242 -6.65 1.69 -20.07
C LYS A 242 -6.44 2.82 -21.06
N HIS A 243 -6.31 4.05 -20.54
CA HIS A 243 -6.04 5.25 -21.33
C HIS A 243 -4.88 6.02 -20.70
N HIS A 244 -3.99 6.56 -21.53
CA HIS A 244 -2.81 7.29 -21.09
C HIS A 244 -3.03 8.79 -21.18
N LEU A 245 -2.58 9.49 -20.14
CA LEU A 245 -2.43 10.94 -20.14
C LEU A 245 -0.95 11.28 -20.02
N TRP A 246 -0.48 12.22 -20.83
CA TRP A 246 0.87 12.72 -20.68
C TRP A 246 0.91 14.22 -20.90
N VAL A 247 1.66 14.89 -20.03
CA VAL A 247 1.92 16.32 -20.11
C VAL A 247 3.33 16.51 -20.63
N LYS A 248 3.45 17.37 -21.64
CA LYS A 248 4.72 17.77 -22.21
C LYS A 248 4.99 19.22 -21.87
N ALA A 249 6.15 19.49 -21.26
CA ALA A 249 6.69 20.82 -21.11
C ALA A 249 7.67 21.14 -22.21
N LYS A 250 7.63 22.38 -22.71
CA LYS A 250 8.58 22.88 -23.69
C LYS A 250 9.26 24.15 -23.17
N GLN A 251 10.54 24.30 -23.49
CA GLN A 251 11.32 25.51 -23.29
C GLN A 251 12.25 25.69 -24.50
N GLY A 252 11.90 26.59 -25.43
CA GLY A 252 12.63 26.72 -26.69
C GLY A 252 12.57 25.42 -27.50
N GLU A 253 13.72 24.76 -27.71
CA GLU A 253 13.79 23.45 -28.38
C GLU A 253 13.78 22.26 -27.41
N SER A 254 13.94 22.50 -26.10
CA SER A 254 13.94 21.43 -25.09
C SER A 254 12.52 21.01 -24.76
N GLU A 255 12.30 19.70 -24.65
CA GLU A 255 11.00 19.10 -24.30
C GLU A 255 11.20 17.99 -23.26
N VAL A 256 10.33 17.93 -22.25
CA VAL A 256 10.25 16.84 -21.27
C VAL A 256 8.80 16.42 -21.05
N ILE A 257 8.59 15.18 -20.65
CA ILE A 257 7.27 14.56 -20.52
C ILE A 257 7.13 13.92 -19.14
N ASP A 258 5.94 14.04 -18.57
CA ASP A 258 5.46 13.19 -17.48
C ASP A 258 4.15 12.51 -17.89
N SER A 259 3.83 11.36 -17.30
CA SER A 259 2.69 10.54 -17.70
C SER A 259 1.99 9.85 -16.54
N ILE A 260 0.68 9.77 -16.64
CA ILE A 260 -0.19 8.97 -15.80
C ILE A 260 -1.12 8.12 -16.69
N TYR A 261 -1.90 7.24 -16.09
CA TYR A 261 -3.01 6.59 -16.80
C TYR A 261 -4.26 6.53 -15.95
N TYR A 262 -5.39 6.36 -16.62
CA TYR A 262 -6.64 6.00 -15.96
C TYR A 262 -7.23 4.75 -16.62
N PHE A 263 -7.94 3.97 -15.82
CA PHE A 263 -8.66 2.80 -16.28
C PHE A 263 -10.15 3.05 -16.13
N VAL A 264 -10.88 2.98 -17.24
CA VAL A 264 -12.34 3.14 -17.26
C VAL A 264 -12.99 1.80 -17.00
N LEU A 265 -13.73 1.70 -15.91
CA LEU A 265 -14.49 0.51 -15.57
C LEU A 265 -15.98 0.70 -15.85
N ASN A 266 -16.52 -0.01 -16.85
CA ASN A 266 -17.95 0.06 -17.15
C ASN A 266 -18.79 -0.76 -16.16
N HIS A 267 -18.40 -2.01 -15.90
CA HIS A 267 -19.01 -2.87 -14.90
C HIS A 267 -18.06 -4.00 -14.53
N THR A 268 -18.22 -4.53 -13.31
CA THR A 268 -17.52 -5.74 -12.88
C THR A 268 -18.06 -6.96 -13.60
N PRO A 269 -17.22 -7.77 -14.29
CA PRO A 269 -17.65 -8.96 -14.99
C PRO A 269 -18.15 -9.98 -13.97
N ILE A 270 -19.29 -10.59 -14.27
CA ILE A 270 -19.94 -11.57 -13.39
C ILE A 270 -19.78 -12.95 -14.00
N ALA A 271 -19.25 -13.89 -13.23
CA ALA A 271 -19.14 -15.28 -13.64
C ALA A 271 -19.04 -16.23 -12.43
N GLU A 272 -19.57 -17.44 -12.60
CA GLU A 272 -19.46 -18.51 -11.61
C GLU A 272 -18.00 -18.86 -11.33
N LEU A 273 -17.70 -19.14 -10.06
CA LEU A 273 -16.40 -19.68 -9.68
C LEU A 273 -16.21 -21.06 -10.32
N PRO A 274 -15.07 -21.36 -10.96
CA PRO A 274 -14.84 -22.69 -11.53
C PRO A 274 -14.96 -23.79 -10.48
N ALA A 275 -15.49 -24.96 -10.88
CA ALA A 275 -15.72 -26.06 -9.96
C ALA A 275 -14.41 -26.55 -9.31
N GLY A 276 -14.44 -26.76 -7.99
CA GLY A 276 -13.29 -27.27 -7.22
C GLY A 276 -12.30 -26.20 -6.76
N ILE A 277 -12.49 -24.94 -7.15
CA ILE A 277 -11.70 -23.81 -6.65
C ILE A 277 -12.08 -23.51 -5.20
N LYS A 278 -11.05 -23.31 -4.36
CA LYS A 278 -11.17 -22.87 -2.97
C LYS A 278 -10.64 -21.45 -2.83
N ASP A 279 -10.86 -20.83 -1.68
CA ASP A 279 -10.22 -19.54 -1.37
C ASP A 279 -8.70 -19.65 -1.41
N GLY A 280 -8.05 -18.58 -1.88
CA GLY A 280 -6.62 -18.49 -2.06
C GLY A 280 -6.13 -18.89 -3.46
N ILE A 281 -4.89 -19.38 -3.50
CA ILE A 281 -4.19 -19.74 -4.73
C ILE A 281 -4.43 -21.20 -5.06
N ASN A 282 -5.01 -21.47 -6.24
CA ASN A 282 -5.27 -22.83 -6.72
C ASN A 282 -4.35 -23.14 -7.90
N TYR A 283 -3.36 -24.00 -7.69
CA TYR A 283 -2.42 -24.44 -8.73
C TYR A 283 -3.06 -25.48 -9.66
N ILE A 284 -3.37 -25.09 -10.89
CA ILE A 284 -4.10 -25.94 -11.86
C ILE A 284 -3.13 -26.86 -12.60
N ASN A 285 -1.97 -26.32 -12.98
CA ASN A 285 -0.84 -27.03 -13.58
C ASN A 285 0.43 -26.17 -13.44
N ASP A 286 1.52 -26.61 -14.06
CA ASP A 286 2.86 -25.99 -13.98
C ASP A 286 2.94 -24.54 -14.47
N SER A 287 1.91 -24.02 -15.14
CA SER A 287 1.90 -22.66 -15.73
C SER A 287 0.61 -21.89 -15.50
N THR A 288 -0.34 -22.44 -14.73
CA THR A 288 -1.67 -21.87 -14.56
C THR A 288 -2.11 -21.92 -13.10
N VAL A 289 -2.62 -20.79 -12.61
CA VAL A 289 -3.26 -20.68 -11.30
C VAL A 289 -4.65 -20.06 -11.44
N THR A 290 -5.55 -20.41 -10.54
CA THR A 290 -6.80 -19.67 -10.32
C THR A 290 -6.77 -19.09 -8.91
N LEU A 291 -6.94 -17.78 -8.82
CA LEU A 291 -7.01 -17.03 -7.59
C LEU A 291 -8.49 -16.83 -7.21
N SER A 292 -8.82 -17.02 -5.93
CA SER A 292 -10.15 -16.77 -5.38
C SER A 292 -10.04 -15.97 -4.09
N LEU A 293 -10.69 -14.82 -4.06
CA LEU A 293 -10.70 -13.89 -2.94
C LEU A 293 -12.13 -13.74 -2.41
N TYR A 294 -12.37 -14.16 -1.17
CA TYR A 294 -13.58 -13.83 -0.44
C TYR A 294 -13.55 -12.35 -0.01
N ALA A 295 -14.39 -11.52 -0.64
CA ALA A 295 -14.46 -10.09 -0.37
C ALA A 295 -15.89 -9.56 -0.62
N PRO A 296 -16.87 -9.97 0.20
CA PRO A 296 -18.24 -9.48 0.07
C PRO A 296 -18.29 -7.95 0.26
N TYR A 297 -19.33 -7.32 -0.29
CA TYR A 297 -19.58 -5.88 -0.21
C TYR A 297 -18.58 -4.99 -0.97
N LYS A 298 -17.70 -5.59 -1.78
CA LYS A 298 -16.77 -4.86 -2.66
C LYS A 298 -17.34 -4.77 -4.08
N ASP A 299 -16.98 -3.69 -4.76
CA ASP A 299 -17.50 -3.40 -6.10
C ASP A 299 -16.63 -4.03 -7.17
N ASN A 300 -15.31 -3.94 -7.03
CA ASN A 300 -14.35 -4.44 -8.01
C ASN A 300 -13.03 -4.88 -7.37
N ALA A 301 -12.33 -5.79 -8.04
CA ALA A 301 -10.99 -6.21 -7.65
C ALA A 301 -10.12 -6.45 -8.89
N PHE A 302 -8.85 -6.07 -8.78
CA PHE A 302 -7.80 -6.36 -9.74
C PHE A 302 -6.72 -7.20 -9.08
N ILE A 303 -6.05 -8.05 -9.86
CA ILE A 303 -4.75 -8.60 -9.51
C ILE A 303 -3.67 -7.73 -10.14
N ILE A 304 -2.70 -7.32 -9.33
CA ILE A 304 -1.52 -6.58 -9.77
C ILE A 304 -0.27 -7.33 -9.30
N GLY A 305 0.72 -7.48 -10.15
CA GLY A 305 1.90 -8.26 -9.82
C GLY A 305 2.93 -8.33 -10.93
N ASP A 306 3.92 -9.19 -10.73
CA ASP A 306 5.04 -9.34 -11.66
C ASP A 306 4.63 -9.76 -13.07
N PHE A 307 3.50 -10.45 -13.22
CA PHE A 307 2.97 -10.92 -14.51
C PHE A 307 2.27 -9.84 -15.34
N ASN A 308 1.90 -8.69 -14.74
CA ASN A 308 1.26 -7.57 -15.44
C ASN A 308 1.90 -6.21 -15.10
N HIS A 309 3.18 -6.23 -14.73
CA HIS A 309 3.96 -5.03 -14.42
C HIS A 309 3.36 -4.14 -13.32
N TRP A 310 2.54 -4.72 -12.43
CA TRP A 310 1.89 -3.99 -11.34
C TRP A 310 0.93 -2.88 -11.80
N GLU A 311 0.36 -3.00 -13.01
CA GLU A 311 -0.52 -2.00 -13.60
C GLU A 311 -2.00 -2.39 -13.59
N TYR A 312 -2.91 -1.40 -13.63
CA TYR A 312 -4.32 -1.65 -13.91
C TYR A 312 -4.47 -1.94 -15.40
N ASP A 313 -4.80 -3.18 -15.71
CA ASP A 313 -5.20 -3.56 -17.06
C ASP A 313 -6.32 -4.60 -17.04
N THR A 314 -6.84 -4.89 -18.24
CA THR A 314 -7.89 -5.89 -18.43
C THR A 314 -7.42 -7.31 -18.09
N SER A 315 -6.12 -7.58 -18.18
CA SER A 315 -5.54 -8.87 -17.82
C SER A 315 -5.63 -9.11 -16.32
N GLY A 316 -5.46 -8.05 -15.50
CA GLY A 316 -5.57 -8.11 -14.06
C GLY A 316 -7.00 -8.07 -13.52
N PHE A 317 -8.00 -7.71 -14.34
CA PHE A 317 -9.34 -7.53 -13.80
C PHE A 317 -10.03 -8.85 -13.40
N MET A 318 -10.57 -8.92 -12.18
CA MET A 318 -11.18 -10.13 -11.62
C MET A 318 -12.68 -10.21 -11.92
N GLN A 319 -13.19 -11.45 -11.99
CA GLN A 319 -14.61 -11.76 -12.11
C GLN A 319 -15.25 -11.84 -10.74
N ARG A 320 -16.44 -11.26 -10.55
CA ARG A 320 -17.22 -11.40 -9.31
C ARG A 320 -18.23 -12.53 -9.45
N THR A 321 -18.40 -13.33 -8.41
CA THR A 321 -19.42 -14.38 -8.40
C THR A 321 -20.84 -13.80 -8.39
N PRO A 322 -21.85 -14.50 -8.93
CA PRO A 322 -23.22 -13.98 -8.98
C PRO A 322 -23.86 -13.71 -7.59
N ASP A 323 -23.42 -14.43 -6.57
CA ASP A 323 -23.80 -14.21 -5.16
C ASP A 323 -23.06 -13.03 -4.50
N GLN A 324 -22.12 -12.40 -5.21
CA GLN A 324 -21.35 -11.21 -4.81
C GLN A 324 -20.44 -11.43 -3.59
N THR A 325 -20.03 -12.66 -3.34
CA THR A 325 -19.17 -13.00 -2.19
C THR A 325 -17.69 -13.10 -2.54
N HIS A 326 -17.35 -13.50 -3.77
CA HIS A 326 -15.96 -13.74 -4.19
C HIS A 326 -15.60 -12.98 -5.47
N PHE A 327 -14.30 -12.71 -5.58
CA PHE A 327 -13.64 -12.31 -6.81
C PHE A 327 -12.66 -13.39 -7.24
N TRP A 328 -12.57 -13.68 -8.53
CA TRP A 328 -11.66 -14.71 -9.02
C TRP A 328 -11.02 -14.37 -10.36
N LYS A 329 -9.83 -14.93 -10.59
CA LYS A 329 -9.11 -14.79 -11.86
C LYS A 329 -8.21 -15.99 -12.12
N THR A 330 -8.24 -16.49 -13.35
CA THR A 330 -7.24 -17.46 -13.83
C THR A 330 -6.11 -16.73 -14.53
N ILE A 331 -4.88 -17.02 -14.12
CA ILE A 331 -3.64 -16.55 -14.73
C ILE A 331 -3.00 -17.73 -15.44
N THR A 332 -2.66 -17.57 -16.70
CA THR A 332 -2.02 -18.58 -17.54
C THR A 332 -0.63 -18.12 -17.99
N HIS A 333 0.14 -19.02 -18.59
CA HIS A 333 1.47 -18.72 -19.15
C HIS A 333 2.50 -18.27 -18.10
N LEU A 334 2.34 -18.70 -16.85
CA LEU A 334 3.37 -18.55 -15.83
C LEU A 334 4.55 -19.46 -16.16
N THR A 335 5.75 -19.00 -15.83
CA THR A 335 6.97 -19.80 -15.97
C THR A 335 7.01 -20.84 -14.84
N PRO A 336 7.04 -22.15 -15.14
CA PRO A 336 7.12 -23.19 -14.11
C PRO A 336 8.28 -22.98 -13.13
N GLY A 337 8.01 -23.08 -11.83
CA GLY A 337 9.01 -22.97 -10.78
C GLY A 337 9.46 -21.54 -10.46
N LYS A 338 9.02 -20.54 -11.23
CA LYS A 338 9.32 -19.13 -10.93
C LYS A 338 8.36 -18.61 -9.86
N GLU A 339 8.91 -17.91 -8.87
CA GLU A 339 8.13 -17.13 -7.92
C GLU A 339 7.67 -15.80 -8.55
N TYR A 340 6.41 -15.43 -8.29
CA TYR A 340 5.81 -14.16 -8.70
C TYR A 340 5.21 -13.48 -7.48
N ILE A 341 5.48 -12.19 -7.32
CA ILE A 341 4.89 -11.36 -6.26
C ILE A 341 3.65 -10.67 -6.82
N PHE A 342 2.56 -10.65 -6.06
CA PHE A 342 1.31 -9.98 -6.43
C PHE A 342 0.51 -9.48 -5.22
N GLN A 343 -0.48 -8.62 -5.49
CA GLN A 343 -1.50 -8.17 -4.54
C GLN A 343 -2.86 -8.10 -5.23
N TYR A 344 -3.92 -8.15 -4.42
CA TYR A 344 -5.24 -7.68 -4.80
C TYR A 344 -5.31 -6.17 -4.62
N LEU A 345 -5.92 -5.51 -5.60
CA LEU A 345 -6.29 -4.11 -5.53
C LEU A 345 -7.81 -3.99 -5.60
N ILE A 346 -8.42 -3.71 -4.45
CA ILE A 346 -9.86 -3.73 -4.24
C ILE A 346 -10.38 -2.31 -4.25
N ASP A 347 -11.45 -2.07 -5.00
CA ASP A 347 -12.11 -0.77 -5.17
C ASP A 347 -11.16 0.37 -5.58
N GLY A 348 -10.05 0.04 -6.23
CA GLY A 348 -9.05 0.99 -6.74
C GLY A 348 -8.07 1.55 -5.71
N SER A 349 -8.27 1.32 -4.41
CA SER A 349 -7.47 1.93 -3.34
C SER A 349 -6.87 0.94 -2.34
N ILE A 350 -7.56 -0.18 -2.05
CA ILE A 350 -7.14 -1.12 -1.02
C ILE A 350 -6.19 -2.15 -1.62
N ARG A 351 -4.92 -2.11 -1.21
CA ARG A 351 -3.90 -3.12 -1.57
C ARG A 351 -3.78 -4.14 -0.45
N ILE A 352 -3.91 -5.41 -0.80
CA ILE A 352 -3.80 -6.50 0.18
C ILE A 352 -3.21 -7.75 -0.46
N GLY A 353 -2.42 -8.51 0.29
CA GLY A 353 -2.05 -9.86 -0.10
C GLY A 353 -3.23 -10.83 0.03
N ASP A 354 -3.04 -12.05 -0.44
CA ASP A 354 -3.97 -13.15 -0.28
C ASP A 354 -3.96 -13.68 1.18
N PRO A 355 -5.09 -13.65 1.91
CA PRO A 355 -5.15 -14.15 3.28
C PRO A 355 -4.75 -15.63 3.45
N TYR A 356 -4.82 -16.41 2.37
CA TYR A 356 -4.43 -17.82 2.32
C TYR A 356 -3.02 -18.03 1.75
N ALA A 357 -2.21 -16.97 1.67
CA ALA A 357 -0.83 -17.05 1.21
C ALA A 357 0.00 -18.02 2.06
N GLU A 358 0.76 -18.90 1.40
CA GLU A 358 1.77 -19.76 2.04
C GLU A 358 3.14 -19.08 2.14
N LYS A 359 3.32 -17.95 1.46
CA LYS A 359 4.51 -17.11 1.48
C LYS A 359 4.12 -15.68 1.13
N VAL A 360 4.67 -14.73 1.89
CA VAL A 360 4.47 -13.29 1.65
C VAL A 360 5.79 -12.60 1.38
N SER A 361 5.69 -11.42 0.75
CA SER A 361 6.79 -10.48 0.58
C SER A 361 6.49 -9.25 1.45
N ASP A 362 7.30 -9.07 2.50
CA ASP A 362 7.15 -8.01 3.49
C ASP A 362 8.14 -6.86 3.19
N PRO A 363 7.64 -5.64 2.92
CA PRO A 363 8.50 -4.49 2.61
C PRO A 363 9.38 -4.02 3.78
N TRP A 364 9.00 -4.35 5.00
CA TRP A 364 9.60 -3.83 6.23
C TRP A 364 10.62 -4.80 6.82
N ASN A 365 10.32 -6.10 6.81
CA ASN A 365 11.05 -7.08 7.62
C ASN A 365 11.94 -8.04 6.82
N ASP A 366 11.59 -8.37 5.58
CA ASP A 366 12.30 -9.38 4.78
C ASP A 366 13.78 -9.02 4.56
N LYS A 367 14.09 -7.73 4.42
CA LYS A 367 15.46 -7.22 4.22
C LYS A 367 16.41 -7.49 5.39
N PHE A 368 15.88 -7.89 6.55
CA PHE A 368 16.68 -8.24 7.73
C PHE A 368 16.81 -9.76 7.93
N ILE A 369 16.25 -10.57 7.03
CA ILE A 369 16.39 -12.03 7.05
C ILE A 369 17.70 -12.41 6.37
N PRO A 370 18.64 -13.10 7.05
CA PRO A 370 19.90 -13.52 6.44
C PRO A 370 19.71 -14.56 5.33
N GLU A 371 20.54 -14.47 4.28
CA GLU A 371 20.59 -15.46 3.18
C GLU A 371 20.86 -16.90 3.69
N GLU A 372 21.56 -17.04 4.82
CA GLU A 372 21.82 -18.33 5.46
C GLU A 372 20.61 -18.95 6.17
N THR A 373 19.60 -18.13 6.50
CA THR A 373 18.33 -18.56 7.11
C THR A 373 17.28 -18.80 6.04
N TYR A 374 17.17 -17.90 5.05
CA TYR A 374 16.28 -18.03 3.92
C TYR A 374 17.01 -17.77 2.60
N PRO A 375 17.59 -18.81 1.97
CA PRO A 375 18.30 -18.65 0.71
C PRO A 375 17.39 -18.21 -0.43
N GLY A 376 17.82 -17.22 -1.21
CA GLY A 376 17.12 -16.77 -2.40
C GLY A 376 15.76 -16.10 -2.13
N LEU A 377 15.58 -15.48 -0.95
CA LEU A 377 14.37 -14.70 -0.67
C LEU A 377 14.24 -13.54 -1.66
N LEU A 378 13.13 -13.48 -2.41
CA LEU A 378 12.92 -12.42 -3.38
C LEU A 378 12.84 -11.04 -2.70
N PRO A 379 13.52 -10.01 -3.25
CA PRO A 379 13.38 -8.66 -2.73
C PRO A 379 11.99 -8.10 -3.01
N TYR A 380 11.46 -7.35 -2.04
CA TYR A 380 10.17 -6.65 -2.20
C TYR A 380 10.23 -5.61 -3.33
N PRO A 381 9.16 -5.46 -4.17
CA PRO A 381 9.13 -4.52 -5.28
C PRO A 381 8.79 -3.09 -4.83
N VAL A 382 9.70 -2.44 -4.10
CA VAL A 382 9.49 -1.17 -3.37
C VAL A 382 8.92 -0.03 -4.23
N GLU A 383 9.31 0.05 -5.51
CA GLU A 383 8.86 1.12 -6.41
C GLU A 383 7.52 0.84 -7.08
N LYS A 384 6.99 -0.38 -6.96
CA LYS A 384 5.80 -0.82 -7.70
C LYS A 384 4.56 -0.96 -6.82
N THR A 385 4.75 -1.15 -5.51
CA THR A 385 3.63 -1.34 -4.59
C THR A 385 3.98 -0.98 -3.15
N GLN A 386 2.96 -1.05 -2.28
CA GLN A 386 3.06 -0.83 -0.85
C GLN A 386 2.26 -1.90 -0.08
N GLY A 387 2.61 -2.10 1.19
CA GLY A 387 2.03 -3.12 2.06
C GLY A 387 2.50 -4.54 1.72
N ILE A 388 2.16 -5.51 2.58
CA ILE A 388 2.57 -6.91 2.37
C ILE A 388 1.93 -7.47 1.10
N ALA A 389 2.74 -8.14 0.29
CA ALA A 389 2.33 -8.79 -0.95
C ALA A 389 2.42 -10.32 -0.81
N THR A 390 1.80 -11.05 -1.73
CA THR A 390 1.80 -12.51 -1.75
C THR A 390 2.76 -13.04 -2.79
N VAL A 391 3.41 -14.17 -2.48
CA VAL A 391 4.23 -14.91 -3.43
C VAL A 391 3.46 -16.15 -3.90
N LEU A 392 3.35 -16.33 -5.22
CA LEU A 392 2.87 -17.57 -5.84
C LEU A 392 4.00 -18.24 -6.62
N GLN A 393 3.96 -19.57 -6.71
CA GLN A 393 4.93 -20.36 -7.49
C GLN A 393 4.26 -21.61 -8.05
N THR A 394 4.20 -21.77 -9.38
CA THR A 394 3.72 -23.02 -9.99
C THR A 394 4.84 -24.07 -10.03
N ASN A 395 4.49 -25.35 -10.29
CA ASN A 395 5.45 -26.45 -10.36
C ASN A 395 6.31 -26.58 -9.08
N GLN A 396 5.67 -26.44 -7.92
CA GLN A 396 6.31 -26.71 -6.63
C GLN A 396 6.56 -28.21 -6.48
N SER A 397 7.65 -28.57 -5.82
CA SER A 397 7.89 -29.96 -5.43
C SER A 397 7.19 -30.25 -4.11
N ASP A 398 6.42 -31.33 -4.06
CA ASP A 398 5.84 -31.81 -2.81
C ASP A 398 6.95 -32.27 -1.85
N TYR A 399 6.77 -31.99 -0.57
CA TYR A 399 7.67 -32.48 0.46
C TYR A 399 7.49 -33.99 0.66
N SER A 400 8.58 -34.76 0.51
CA SER A 400 8.58 -36.21 0.70
C SER A 400 8.82 -36.56 2.18
N TRP A 401 7.73 -36.75 2.92
CA TRP A 401 7.78 -37.17 4.33
C TRP A 401 8.49 -38.51 4.51
N GLN A 402 9.46 -38.56 5.43
CA GLN A 402 10.13 -39.80 5.82
C GLN A 402 9.30 -40.58 6.84
N ILE A 403 8.56 -39.88 7.70
CA ILE A 403 7.66 -40.45 8.69
C ILE A 403 6.21 -40.13 8.33
N ALA A 404 5.60 -40.97 7.48
CA ALA A 404 4.22 -40.78 7.04
C ALA A 404 3.17 -41.13 8.10
N ASP A 405 3.42 -42.21 8.88
CA ASP A 405 2.48 -42.75 9.86
C ASP A 405 3.03 -42.56 11.29
N PHE A 406 3.08 -41.32 11.76
CA PHE A 406 3.54 -41.03 13.12
C PHE A 406 2.52 -41.49 14.18
N ASP A 407 2.92 -42.42 15.05
CA ASP A 407 2.14 -42.83 16.21
C ASP A 407 2.37 -41.85 17.38
N ARG A 408 1.41 -40.94 17.54
CA ARG A 408 1.48 -39.90 18.59
C ARG A 408 1.38 -40.53 19.99
N PRO A 409 2.20 -40.08 20.97
CA PRO A 409 2.03 -40.46 22.37
C PRO A 409 0.60 -40.26 22.88
N GLN A 410 0.17 -41.11 23.82
CA GLN A 410 -1.15 -40.96 24.43
C GLN A 410 -1.25 -39.61 25.16
N LYS A 411 -2.40 -38.94 25.06
CA LYS A 411 -2.58 -37.58 25.64
C LYS A 411 -2.21 -37.49 27.13
N LYS A 412 -2.48 -38.54 27.91
CA LYS A 412 -2.19 -38.62 29.35
C LYS A 412 -0.69 -38.82 29.67
N ASP A 413 0.10 -39.22 28.68
CA ASP A 413 1.51 -39.53 28.81
C ASP A 413 2.40 -38.41 28.23
N LEU A 414 1.79 -37.29 27.79
CA LEU A 414 2.52 -36.17 27.21
C LEU A 414 3.35 -35.44 28.26
N VAL A 415 4.62 -35.21 27.92
CA VAL A 415 5.55 -34.31 28.60
C VAL A 415 5.95 -33.27 27.57
N ILE A 416 5.30 -32.10 27.67
CA ILE A 416 5.36 -31.03 26.68
C ILE A 416 6.49 -30.07 27.04
N TYR A 417 7.26 -29.67 26.03
CA TYR A 417 8.25 -28.61 26.12
C TYR A 417 7.82 -27.44 25.22
N GLU A 418 7.41 -26.33 25.82
CA GLU A 418 7.11 -25.08 25.10
C GLU A 418 8.41 -24.43 24.62
N LEU A 419 8.47 -24.09 23.33
CA LEU A 419 9.69 -23.66 22.66
C LEU A 419 9.43 -22.47 21.73
N LEU A 420 10.17 -21.39 21.98
CA LEU A 420 10.32 -20.27 21.04
C LEU A 420 11.56 -20.48 20.19
N VAL A 421 11.39 -20.68 18.87
CA VAL A 421 12.49 -20.95 17.92
C VAL A 421 13.57 -19.89 18.00
N ARG A 422 13.15 -18.61 18.02
CA ARG A 422 14.03 -17.45 18.17
C ARG A 422 14.91 -17.54 19.42
N ASP A 423 14.35 -17.74 20.60
CA ASP A 423 15.14 -17.60 21.83
C ASP A 423 15.90 -18.88 22.21
N PHE A 424 15.46 -20.04 21.71
CA PHE A 424 16.05 -21.33 22.05
C PHE A 424 17.44 -21.53 21.40
N ILE A 425 17.65 -21.02 20.19
CA ILE A 425 18.93 -21.10 19.47
C ILE A 425 19.31 -19.75 18.88
N ALA A 426 20.59 -19.38 18.96
CA ALA A 426 21.08 -18.09 18.49
C ALA A 426 20.91 -17.86 16.98
N LYS A 427 20.79 -18.93 16.17
CA LYS A 427 20.57 -18.83 14.72
C LYS A 427 19.10 -18.66 14.34
N HIS A 428 18.18 -18.91 15.27
CA HIS A 428 16.75 -18.70 15.09
C HIS A 428 16.12 -19.53 13.95
N ASP A 429 16.71 -20.62 13.48
CA ASP A 429 16.22 -21.37 12.31
C ASP A 429 15.84 -22.84 12.60
N TYR A 430 14.92 -23.39 11.80
CA TYR A 430 14.50 -24.78 11.97
C TYR A 430 15.63 -25.78 11.70
N THR A 431 16.51 -25.47 10.74
CA THR A 431 17.59 -26.37 10.34
C THR A 431 18.54 -26.65 11.50
N THR A 432 18.95 -25.63 12.26
CA THR A 432 19.81 -25.80 13.45
C THR A 432 19.02 -26.36 14.63
N LEU A 433 17.72 -26.06 14.72
CA LEU A 433 16.88 -26.59 15.80
C LEU A 433 16.84 -28.14 15.79
N ILE A 434 16.91 -28.76 14.62
CA ILE A 434 16.96 -30.23 14.47
C ILE A 434 18.14 -30.84 15.25
N ASP A 435 19.31 -30.19 15.26
CA ASP A 435 20.51 -30.69 15.94
C ASP A 435 20.32 -30.80 17.48
N THR A 436 19.35 -30.07 18.01
CA THR A 436 19.03 -30.04 19.45
C THR A 436 18.10 -31.18 19.89
N LEU A 437 17.45 -31.89 18.96
CA LEU A 437 16.46 -32.93 19.29
C LEU A 437 17.06 -34.05 20.16
N GLY A 438 18.35 -34.36 19.98
CA GLY A 438 19.04 -35.33 20.83
C GLY A 438 19.11 -34.89 22.30
N TYR A 439 19.22 -33.59 22.58
CA TYR A 439 19.13 -33.05 23.93
C TYR A 439 17.70 -33.16 24.48
N LEU A 440 16.69 -32.73 23.72
CA LEU A 440 15.29 -32.77 24.12
C LEU A 440 14.83 -34.21 24.41
N LYS A 441 15.24 -35.18 23.58
CA LYS A 441 14.99 -36.59 23.81
C LYS A 441 15.63 -37.11 25.11
N ARG A 442 16.87 -36.70 25.41
CA ARG A 442 17.55 -37.07 26.68
C ARG A 442 16.89 -36.42 27.90
N LEU A 443 16.34 -35.21 27.75
CA LEU A 443 15.56 -34.55 28.78
C LEU A 443 14.29 -35.34 29.14
N GLY A 444 13.79 -36.16 28.21
CA GLY A 444 12.66 -37.08 28.43
C GLY A 444 11.31 -36.53 27.95
N ILE A 445 11.32 -35.44 27.17
CA ILE A 445 10.10 -34.88 26.58
C ILE A 445 9.66 -35.74 25.39
N ASN A 446 8.36 -35.77 25.12
CA ASN A 446 7.78 -36.49 23.99
C ASN A 446 6.82 -35.63 23.16
N ALA A 447 6.73 -34.34 23.47
CA ALA A 447 6.09 -33.33 22.64
C ALA A 447 6.82 -31.99 22.75
N ILE A 448 6.97 -31.31 21.62
CA ILE A 448 7.40 -29.92 21.54
C ILE A 448 6.19 -29.09 21.17
N GLU A 449 5.89 -28.07 21.97
CA GLU A 449 4.93 -27.04 21.63
C GLU A 449 5.70 -25.84 21.07
N LEU A 450 5.59 -25.64 19.76
CA LEU A 450 6.13 -24.45 19.13
C LEU A 450 5.20 -23.28 19.47
N MET A 451 5.76 -22.24 20.08
CA MET A 451 5.14 -20.91 20.11
C MET A 451 4.83 -20.47 18.66
N PRO A 452 3.94 -19.49 18.43
CA PRO A 452 3.43 -19.22 17.09
C PRO A 452 4.52 -19.08 16.02
N VAL A 453 4.36 -19.88 14.96
CA VAL A 453 5.30 -19.98 13.84
C VAL A 453 4.70 -19.53 12.50
N ASN A 454 3.45 -19.06 12.53
CA ASN A 454 2.86 -18.36 11.39
C ASN A 454 3.48 -16.98 11.23
N GLU A 455 3.48 -16.42 10.03
CA GLU A 455 3.96 -15.06 9.77
C GLU A 455 3.27 -14.05 10.71
N PHE A 456 4.07 -13.20 11.33
CA PHE A 456 3.64 -12.18 12.29
C PHE A 456 4.27 -10.82 11.98
N GLU A 457 3.81 -9.77 12.68
CA GLU A 457 4.42 -8.45 12.52
C GLU A 457 5.83 -8.41 13.14
N GLY A 458 6.83 -8.17 12.29
CA GLY A 458 8.23 -8.01 12.67
C GLY A 458 9.01 -9.33 12.72
N ASN A 459 10.33 -9.27 12.86
CA ASN A 459 11.18 -10.46 13.04
C ASN A 459 11.46 -10.79 14.52
N LEU A 460 11.12 -9.89 15.44
CA LEU A 460 11.44 -9.99 16.87
C LEU A 460 10.17 -9.97 17.72
N SER A 461 9.32 -10.99 17.56
CA SER A 461 8.09 -11.19 18.33
C SER A 461 8.03 -12.59 18.95
N TRP A 462 7.19 -12.77 19.97
CA TRP A 462 6.76 -14.11 20.42
C TRP A 462 5.78 -14.76 19.44
N GLY A 463 5.25 -14.00 18.47
CA GLY A 463 4.39 -14.49 17.40
C GLY A 463 2.88 -14.39 17.68
N TYR A 464 2.47 -13.89 18.85
CA TYR A 464 1.06 -13.60 19.18
C TYR A 464 0.52 -12.32 18.52
N ASN A 465 0.87 -12.10 17.25
CA ASN A 465 0.44 -11.00 16.41
C ASN A 465 0.44 -11.45 14.93
N PRO A 466 -0.29 -12.54 14.60
CA PRO A 466 -0.25 -13.12 13.27
C PRO A 466 -0.81 -12.14 12.22
N ASN A 467 -0.19 -12.15 11.04
CA ASN A 467 -0.68 -11.39 9.88
C ASN A 467 -1.07 -12.32 8.70
N TYR A 468 -0.46 -13.51 8.56
CA TYR A 468 -0.83 -14.52 7.56
C TYR A 468 -0.78 -15.94 8.14
N TYR A 469 -1.97 -16.53 8.36
CA TYR A 469 -2.14 -17.82 9.06
C TYR A 469 -1.67 -19.05 8.29
N PHE A 470 -1.44 -18.94 6.99
CA PHE A 470 -1.01 -20.05 6.12
C PHE A 470 0.48 -19.97 5.77
N ALA A 471 1.14 -18.85 6.04
CA ALA A 471 2.56 -18.66 5.82
C ALA A 471 3.32 -19.00 7.10
N PRO A 472 4.30 -19.93 7.08
CA PRO A 472 5.30 -20.02 8.12
C PRO A 472 6.18 -18.77 8.12
N ASP A 473 6.58 -18.30 9.29
CA ASP A 473 7.41 -17.11 9.43
C ASP A 473 8.80 -17.32 8.80
N LYS A 474 9.13 -16.43 7.85
CA LYS A 474 10.36 -16.54 7.05
C LYS A 474 11.62 -16.29 7.86
N TYR A 475 11.52 -15.62 9.01
CA TYR A 475 12.66 -15.41 9.91
C TYR A 475 13.17 -16.72 10.53
N TYR A 476 12.37 -17.79 10.50
CA TYR A 476 12.78 -19.13 10.93
C TYR A 476 13.21 -20.06 9.78
N GLY A 477 13.04 -19.62 8.53
CA GLY A 477 13.45 -20.32 7.31
C GLY A 477 12.29 -20.70 6.38
N PRO A 478 12.58 -21.38 5.25
CA PRO A 478 11.57 -21.83 4.30
C PRO A 478 10.53 -22.80 4.88
N LYS A 479 9.32 -22.85 4.30
CA LYS A 479 8.24 -23.73 4.77
C LYS A 479 8.63 -25.21 4.85
N ASP A 480 9.51 -25.67 3.97
CA ASP A 480 9.98 -27.06 3.98
C ASP A 480 11.00 -27.33 5.10
N ASP A 481 11.64 -26.31 5.66
CA ASP A 481 12.50 -26.45 6.84
C ASP A 481 11.66 -26.76 8.08
N LEU A 482 10.49 -26.12 8.23
CA LEU A 482 9.52 -26.48 9.27
C LEU A 482 9.03 -27.92 9.11
N LYS A 483 8.73 -28.36 7.87
CA LYS A 483 8.37 -29.76 7.60
C LYS A 483 9.49 -30.73 7.96
N ARG A 484 10.75 -30.42 7.59
CA ARG A 484 11.93 -31.21 7.97
C ARG A 484 12.09 -31.31 9.48
N PHE A 485 11.87 -30.22 10.21
CA PHE A 485 11.90 -30.23 11.67
C PHE A 485 10.82 -31.15 12.26
N ILE A 486 9.58 -31.06 11.77
CA ILE A 486 8.48 -31.94 12.21
C ILE A 486 8.79 -33.40 11.92
N ASP A 487 9.30 -33.71 10.73
CA ASP A 487 9.67 -35.06 10.31
C ASP A 487 10.79 -35.64 11.21
N ALA A 488 11.79 -34.81 11.55
CA ALA A 488 12.87 -35.17 12.47
C ALA A 488 12.38 -35.39 13.92
N CYS A 489 11.42 -34.60 14.39
CA CYS A 489 10.74 -34.82 15.67
C CYS A 489 10.02 -36.18 15.68
N HIS A 490 9.23 -36.45 14.65
CA HIS A 490 8.47 -37.70 14.52
C HIS A 490 9.40 -38.92 14.47
N ALA A 491 10.53 -38.84 13.76
CA ALA A 491 11.53 -39.90 13.72
C ALA A 491 12.12 -40.23 15.11
N GLN A 492 12.04 -39.28 16.05
CA GLN A 492 12.49 -39.44 17.42
C GLN A 492 11.38 -39.81 18.41
N GLY A 493 10.13 -39.94 17.96
CA GLY A 493 8.97 -40.22 18.81
C GLY A 493 8.41 -38.96 19.51
N ILE A 494 8.74 -37.78 19.00
CA ILE A 494 8.37 -36.48 19.58
C ILE A 494 7.23 -35.88 18.75
N ALA A 495 6.09 -35.63 19.37
CA ALA A 495 4.98 -34.92 18.71
C ALA A 495 5.28 -33.42 18.60
N VAL A 496 4.73 -32.77 17.57
CA VAL A 496 4.78 -31.30 17.45
C VAL A 496 3.37 -30.73 17.63
N ILE A 497 3.25 -29.74 18.50
CA ILE A 497 2.06 -28.94 18.76
C ILE A 497 2.36 -27.53 18.28
N ILE A 498 1.44 -26.91 17.53
CA ILE A 498 1.56 -25.53 17.07
C ILE A 498 0.61 -24.70 17.91
N ASP A 499 1.14 -23.70 18.61
CA ASP A 499 0.33 -22.67 19.26
C ASP A 499 -0.26 -21.74 18.18
N MET A 500 -1.60 -21.64 18.15
CA MET A 500 -2.35 -20.95 17.11
C MET A 500 -3.18 -19.80 17.69
N VAL A 501 -3.07 -18.64 17.06
CA VAL A 501 -3.64 -17.39 17.58
C VAL A 501 -4.83 -16.95 16.73
N LEU A 502 -5.98 -17.57 16.92
CA LEU A 502 -7.18 -17.31 16.09
C LEU A 502 -8.15 -16.27 16.69
N ASN A 503 -7.75 -15.62 17.79
CA ASN A 503 -8.63 -14.72 18.56
C ASN A 503 -8.46 -13.24 18.20
N HIS A 504 -7.40 -12.88 17.47
CA HIS A 504 -7.13 -11.54 16.95
C HIS A 504 -6.15 -11.64 15.75
N SER A 505 -6.03 -10.57 14.97
CA SER A 505 -5.07 -10.44 13.87
C SER A 505 -4.37 -9.08 14.00
N PHE A 506 -3.14 -8.98 13.48
CA PHE A 506 -2.50 -7.69 13.24
C PHE A 506 -3.28 -6.88 12.20
#